data_AF-A0A3D1T8E4-F1
#
_entry.id   AF-A0A3D1T8E4-F1
#
_cell.length_a   1.000
_cell.length_b   1.000
_cell.length_c   1.000
_cell.angle_alpha   90.00
_cell.angle_beta   90.00
_cell.angle_gamma   90.00
#
_symmetry.space_group_name_H-M   'P 1'
#
loop_
_entity.id
_entity.type
_entity.pdbx_description
1 polymer ?
#
loop_
_entity_poly.entity_id
_entity_poly.type
_entity_poly.pdbx_seq_one_letter_code
_entity_poly.pdbx_strand_id
1 'polypeptide(L)'
;MINKHSIKLFGRYYFCDMFLYSDKLTERMNKAGQDGKPFLFGIDFEMEESFFLANPMEQQEILFNFRGRGNASCSPHKVAPYHFESFPEAYT
;
A
#
# COMPACT_ATOMS: atom_id res chain seq x y z
N MET A 1 19.19 5.47 -11.27
CA MET A 1 18.09 5.03 -12.16
C MET A 1 16.95 4.56 -11.28
N ILE A 2 16.01 5.45 -10.98
CA ILE A 2 14.83 5.14 -10.16
C ILE A 2 13.68 5.04 -11.15
N ASN A 3 13.07 3.85 -11.25
CA ASN A 3 11.96 3.57 -12.15
C ASN A 3 10.74 4.39 -11.72
N LYS A 4 10.52 5.53 -12.37
CA LYS A 4 9.30 6.32 -12.24
C LYS A 4 8.21 5.78 -13.16
N HIS A 5 7.01 5.72 -12.59
CA HIS A 5 5.69 5.72 -13.24
C HIS A 5 5.21 4.42 -13.89
N SER A 6 4.32 3.72 -13.17
CA SER A 6 2.96 3.42 -13.65
C SER A 6 2.11 2.81 -12.54
N ILE A 7 1.54 3.64 -11.67
CA ILE A 7 0.27 3.29 -11.03
C ILE A 7 -0.80 3.74 -12.02
N LYS A 8 -1.15 2.83 -12.93
CA LYS A 8 -2.17 3.05 -13.96
C LYS A 8 -3.42 2.28 -13.55
N LEU A 9 -4.24 2.86 -12.66
CA LEU A 9 -5.52 2.27 -12.28
C LEU A 9 -6.63 2.90 -13.12
N PHE A 10 -6.77 2.38 -14.35
CA PHE A 10 -7.89 2.68 -15.22
C PHE A 10 -8.94 1.57 -15.07
N GLY A 11 -10.14 1.94 -14.59
CA GLY A 11 -11.38 1.30 -15.02
C GLY A 11 -12.06 0.36 -14.01
N ARG A 12 -13.11 0.93 -13.38
CA ARG A 12 -14.29 0.30 -12.76
C ARG A 12 -14.20 -0.14 -11.29
N TYR A 13 -14.68 0.79 -10.45
CA TYR A 13 -15.38 0.63 -9.15
C TYR A 13 -14.59 0.47 -7.84
N TYR A 14 -13.34 0.93 -7.75
CA TYR A 14 -12.75 1.27 -6.45
C TYR A 14 -12.06 2.63 -6.51
N PHE A 15 -12.79 3.67 -6.10
CA PHE A 15 -12.29 5.04 -6.03
C PHE A 15 -11.41 5.17 -4.78
N CYS A 16 -10.18 4.67 -4.87
CA CYS A 16 -9.15 4.98 -3.89
C CYS A 16 -8.74 6.43 -4.15
N ASP A 17 -9.13 7.33 -3.26
CA ASP A 17 -8.83 8.73 -3.44
C ASP A 17 -7.35 8.97 -3.18
N MET A 18 -6.59 9.27 -4.25
CA MET A 18 -5.23 9.77 -4.14
C MET A 18 -5.24 11.27 -3.87
N PHE A 19 -4.54 11.69 -2.83
CA PHE A 19 -4.35 13.10 -2.48
C PHE A 19 -2.88 13.35 -2.22
N LEU A 20 -2.46 14.61 -2.33
CA LEU A 20 -1.24 14.98 -1.64
C LEU A 20 -1.40 14.71 -0.13
N TYR A 21 -0.33 14.51 0.64
CA TYR A 21 -0.45 14.45 2.10
C TYR A 21 -1.19 15.71 2.58
N SER A 22 -2.43 15.51 3.03
CA SER A 22 -3.39 16.60 3.18
C SER A 22 -4.28 16.34 4.38
N ASP A 23 -4.80 17.43 4.95
CA ASP A 23 -5.77 17.40 6.05
C ASP A 23 -6.99 16.53 5.73
N LYS A 24 -7.32 16.37 4.44
CA LYS A 24 -8.42 15.54 3.96
C LYS A 24 -8.21 14.05 4.22
N LEU A 25 -6.97 13.55 4.15
CA LEU A 25 -6.65 12.16 4.52
C LEU A 25 -6.93 11.95 6.01
N THR A 26 -6.41 12.85 6.84
CA THR A 26 -6.58 12.83 8.31
C THR A 26 -8.06 12.90 8.69
N GLU A 27 -8.83 13.78 8.05
CA GLU A 27 -10.28 13.89 8.27
C GLU A 27 -11.01 12.57 7.98
N ARG A 28 -10.65 11.88 6.89
CA ARG A 28 -11.24 10.59 6.52
C ARG A 28 -10.86 9.47 7.47
N MET A 29 -9.60 9.42 7.90
CA MET A 29 -9.13 8.49 8.92
C MET A 29 -9.90 8.70 10.23
N ASN A 30 -10.04 9.95 10.67
CA ASN A 30 -10.78 10.28 11.89
C ASN A 30 -12.26 9.89 11.78
N LYS A 31 -12.91 10.20 10.66
CA LYS A 31 -14.31 9.84 10.41
C LYS A 31 -14.52 8.32 10.42
N ALA A 32 -13.66 7.57 9.72
CA ALA A 32 -13.75 6.11 9.69
C ALA A 32 -13.48 5.48 11.05
N GLY A 33 -12.53 6.02 11.81
CA GLY A 33 -12.27 5.64 13.20
C GLY A 33 -13.47 5.92 14.11
N GLN A 34 -14.09 7.09 13.99
CA GLN A 34 -15.30 7.47 14.73
C GLN A 34 -16.48 6.54 14.43
N ASP A 35 -16.66 6.17 13.16
CA ASP A 35 -17.70 5.24 12.70
C ASP A 35 -17.40 3.77 13.05
N GLY A 36 -16.19 3.45 13.57
CA GLY A 36 -15.76 2.08 13.82
C GLY A 36 -15.61 1.24 12.55
N LYS A 37 -15.41 1.87 11.39
CA LYS A 37 -15.29 1.18 10.10
C LYS A 37 -13.84 0.85 9.77
N PRO A 38 -13.57 -0.34 9.21
CA PRO A 38 -12.22 -0.70 8.77
C PRO A 38 -11.80 0.15 7.57
N PHE A 39 -10.55 0.59 7.57
CA PHE A 39 -9.94 1.34 6.47
C PHE A 39 -8.48 0.97 6.30
N LEU A 40 -7.94 1.23 5.11
CA LEU A 40 -6.52 1.15 4.79
C LEU A 40 -6.09 2.50 4.19
N PHE A 41 -4.90 2.96 4.54
CA PHE A 41 -4.31 4.16 3.95
C PHE A 41 -2.83 3.89 3.68
N GLY A 42 -2.26 4.69 2.79
CA GLY A 42 -0.83 4.71 2.55
C GLY A 42 -0.39 6.11 2.18
N ILE A 43 0.87 6.40 2.49
CA ILE A 43 1.55 7.65 2.16
C ILE A 43 2.86 7.23 1.50
N ASP A 44 3.31 7.96 0.50
CA ASP A 44 4.62 7.74 -0.08
C ASP A 44 5.75 8.11 0.91
N PHE A 45 6.98 7.79 0.53
CA PHE A 45 8.14 8.09 1.37
C PHE A 45 8.40 9.60 1.51
N GLU A 46 8.11 10.36 0.45
CA GLU A 46 8.34 11.81 0.40
C GLU A 46 7.24 12.61 1.13
N MET A 47 6.20 11.94 1.62
CA MET A 47 4.99 12.53 2.20
C MET A 47 4.31 13.52 1.25
N GLU A 48 4.47 13.31 -0.04
CA GLU A 48 3.85 14.14 -1.05
C GLU A 48 2.53 13.55 -1.45
N GLU A 49 2.44 12.24 -1.67
CA GLU A 49 1.22 11.55 -2.07
C GLU A 49 0.68 10.57 -1.01
N SER A 50 -0.63 10.36 -1.03
CA SER A 50 -1.34 9.49 -0.12
C SER A 50 -2.61 8.92 -0.73
N PHE A 51 -3.12 7.83 -0.17
CA PHE A 51 -4.41 7.26 -0.55
C PHE A 51 -5.23 6.83 0.66
N PHE A 52 -6.55 6.78 0.47
CA PHE A 52 -7.50 6.25 1.45
C PHE A 52 -8.45 5.22 0.81
N LEU A 53 -8.55 4.06 1.45
CA LEU A 53 -9.42 2.96 1.05
C LEU A 53 -10.37 2.58 2.20
N ALA A 54 -11.67 2.81 1.99
CA ALA A 54 -12.71 2.30 2.88
C ALA A 54 -12.97 0.81 2.62
N ASN A 55 -13.36 0.07 3.66
CA ASN A 55 -13.72 -1.35 3.58
C ASN A 55 -12.71 -2.19 2.78
N PRO A 56 -11.45 -2.28 3.24
CA PRO A 56 -10.36 -2.80 2.42
C PRO A 56 -10.54 -4.26 1.96
N MET A 57 -11.42 -5.03 2.61
CA MET A 57 -11.73 -6.41 2.23
C MET A 57 -12.72 -6.53 1.05
N GLU A 58 -13.41 -5.46 0.66
CA GLU A 58 -14.39 -5.48 -0.45
C GLU A 58 -13.74 -5.38 -1.84
N GLN A 59 -12.43 -5.10 -1.89
CA GLN A 59 -11.65 -5.01 -3.12
C GLN A 59 -10.61 -6.14 -3.22
N GLN A 60 -10.16 -6.40 -4.45
CA GLN A 60 -9.04 -7.31 -4.75
C GLN A 60 -7.90 -6.65 -5.54
N GLU A 61 -7.97 -5.34 -5.77
CA GLU A 61 -7.00 -4.57 -6.55
C GLU A 61 -5.74 -4.23 -5.74
N ILE A 62 -5.93 -3.87 -4.47
CA ILE A 62 -4.82 -3.57 -3.55
C ILE A 62 -4.66 -4.77 -2.62
N LEU A 63 -3.62 -5.55 -2.85
CA LEU A 63 -3.31 -6.71 -2.02
C LEU A 63 -2.59 -6.28 -0.73
N PHE A 64 -3.09 -6.73 0.41
CA PHE A 64 -2.48 -6.50 1.72
C PHE A 64 -2.55 -7.76 2.59
N ASN A 65 -1.62 -7.86 3.53
CA ASN A 65 -1.60 -8.91 4.55
C ASN A 65 -0.95 -8.38 5.83
N PHE A 66 -1.74 -8.32 6.90
CA PHE A 66 -1.28 -7.97 8.24
C PHE A 66 -1.34 -9.22 9.13
N ARG A 67 -0.18 -9.89 9.29
CA ARG A 67 -0.04 -11.07 10.17
C ARG A 67 -1.07 -12.17 9.86
N GLY A 68 -1.27 -12.47 8.58
CA GLY A 68 -2.22 -13.49 8.10
C GLY A 68 -3.65 -12.99 7.87
N ARG A 69 -3.94 -11.71 8.16
CA ARG A 69 -5.24 -11.10 7.86
C ARG A 69 -5.14 -10.13 6.69
N GLY A 70 -5.87 -10.42 5.61
CA GLY A 70 -5.96 -9.57 4.42
C GLY A 70 -6.47 -10.34 3.21
N ASN A 71 -6.35 -9.74 2.03
CA ASN A 71 -6.79 -10.31 0.75
C ASN A 71 -5.64 -10.88 -0.10
N ALA A 72 -4.38 -10.66 0.28
CA ALA A 72 -3.24 -11.25 -0.43
C ALA A 72 -3.15 -12.76 -0.14
N SER A 73 -3.10 -13.57 -1.20
CA SER A 73 -2.86 -15.01 -1.06
C SER A 73 -1.50 -15.23 -0.40
N CYS A 74 -1.50 -15.79 0.81
CA CYS A 74 -0.29 -16.27 1.46
C CYS A 74 0.11 -17.59 0.79
N SER A 75 0.65 -17.54 -0.44
CA SER A 75 1.37 -18.71 -0.94
C SER A 75 2.54 -18.92 0.02
N PRO A 76 2.73 -20.12 0.59
CA PRO A 76 3.97 -20.45 1.30
C PRO A 76 5.07 -20.52 0.25
N HIS A 77 5.49 -19.37 -0.27
CA HIS A 77 6.79 -19.27 -0.89
C HIS A 77 7.75 -19.66 0.21
N LYS A 78 8.31 -20.87 0.10
CA LYS A 78 9.56 -21.23 0.76
C LYS A 78 10.56 -20.21 0.22
N VAL A 79 10.61 -19.03 0.83
CA VAL A 79 11.69 -18.09 0.59
C VAL A 79 12.89 -18.85 1.13
N ALA A 80 13.66 -19.46 0.24
CA ALA A 80 14.94 -20.01 0.63
C ALA A 80 15.65 -18.90 1.41
N PRO A 81 16.26 -19.19 2.57
CA PRO A 81 16.89 -18.16 3.38
C PRO A 81 17.80 -17.34 2.47
N TYR A 82 17.39 -16.11 2.19
CA TYR A 82 18.11 -15.23 1.29
C TYR A 82 19.26 -14.66 2.10
N HIS A 83 20.46 -15.14 1.83
CA HIS A 83 21.67 -14.63 2.42
C HIS A 83 22.13 -13.42 1.61
N PHE A 84 22.12 -12.24 2.22
CA PHE A 84 22.79 -11.07 1.64
C PHE A 84 24.29 -11.34 1.68
N GLU A 85 24.88 -11.64 0.52
CA GLU A 85 26.34 -11.64 0.42
C GLU A 85 26.84 -10.20 0.59
N SER A 86 27.58 -9.96 1.65
CA SER A 86 28.32 -8.71 1.86
C SER A 86 29.52 -8.70 0.91
N PHE A 87 29.28 -8.55 -0.38
CA PHE A 87 30.33 -8.36 -1.37
C PHE A 87 30.20 -6.93 -1.93
N PRO A 88 31.18 -6.04 -1.66
CA PRO A 88 31.16 -4.73 -2.28
C PRO A 88 31.28 -4.88 -3.80
N GLU A 89 30.50 -4.12 -4.56
CA GLU A 89 30.76 -3.98 -5.99
C GLU A 89 32.18 -3.46 -6.17
N ALA A 90 32.99 -4.16 -6.97
CA ALA A 90 34.31 -3.68 -7.31
C ALA A 90 34.13 -2.39 -8.12
N TYR A 91 34.71 -1.29 -7.65
CA TYR A 91 34.70 -0.03 -8.38
C TYR A 91 35.48 -0.22 -9.70
N THR A 92 34.75 -0.32 -10.81
CA THR A 92 35.29 -0.20 -12.18
C THR A 92 34.96 1.17 -12.76
#